data_AF-A0A9X3TSZ9-F1
#
_entry.id   AF-A0A9X3TSZ9-F1
#
_cell.length_a   1.000
_cell.length_b   1.000
_cell.length_c   1.000
_cell.angle_alpha   90.00
_cell.angle_beta   90.00
_cell.angle_gamma   90.00
#
_symmetry.space_group_name_H-M   'P 1'
#
loop_
_entity.id
_entity.type
_entity.pdbx_description
1 polymer ?
#
loop_
_entity_poly.entity_id
_entity_poly.type
_entity_poly.pdbx_seq_one_letter_code
_entity_poly.pdbx_strand_id
1 'polypeptide(L)'
;MIVVLAVVFLGACSHDETKPVTTPSIHGELPSAMTTKEGTVEMKTEKPSYSSSQDEITLVVHNPGPASLSFGVAYTVEKREQDKWYEVPFKENIAFAEIGLVLKPGDTYQQKINVKEFAYRLTKGEYRVIKRFYAHEKEITLAAHFTME
;
A
#
# COMPACT_ATOMS: atom_id res chain seq x y z
N MET A 1 41.08 -30.93 -37.44
CA MET A 1 41.01 -30.45 -36.05
C MET A 1 40.19 -29.16 -36.07
N ILE A 2 38.89 -29.23 -35.79
CA ILE A 2 37.99 -28.06 -35.84
C ILE A 2 37.89 -27.55 -34.41
N VAL A 3 38.37 -26.32 -34.18
CA VAL A 3 38.18 -25.61 -32.90
C VAL A 3 36.86 -24.86 -33.01
N VAL A 4 35.82 -25.36 -32.34
CA VAL A 4 34.55 -24.65 -32.19
C VAL A 4 34.73 -23.68 -31.02
N LEU A 5 34.79 -22.39 -31.34
CA LEU A 5 34.82 -21.32 -30.35
C LEU A 5 33.41 -21.13 -29.79
N ALA A 6 33.17 -21.63 -28.58
CA ALA A 6 31.91 -21.44 -27.86
C ALA A 6 31.82 -19.98 -27.39
N VAL A 7 30.98 -19.18 -28.04
CA VAL A 7 30.63 -17.84 -27.58
C VAL A 7 29.62 -17.99 -26.44
N VAL A 8 30.12 -17.88 -25.20
CA VAL A 8 29.28 -17.82 -24.00
C VAL A 8 28.68 -16.41 -23.94
N PHE A 9 27.42 -16.28 -24.36
CA PHE A 9 26.61 -15.09 -24.08
C PHE A 9 26.24 -15.09 -22.60
N LEU A 10 27.06 -14.44 -21.77
CA LEU A 10 26.63 -14.00 -20.45
C LEU A 10 25.63 -12.86 -20.66
N GLY A 11 24.35 -13.21 -20.77
CA GLY A 11 23.26 -12.25 -20.68
C GLY A 11 23.33 -11.57 -19.32
N ALA A 12 23.87 -10.35 -19.30
CA ALA A 12 23.74 -9.46 -18.16
C ALA A 12 22.26 -9.06 -18.08
N CYS A 13 21.47 -9.82 -17.32
CA CYS A 13 20.20 -9.31 -16.82
C CYS A 13 20.55 -8.06 -16.02
N SER A 14 20.13 -6.88 -16.48
CA SER A 14 20.23 -5.66 -15.69
C SER A 14 19.33 -5.86 -14.46
N HIS A 15 19.90 -6.38 -13.38
CA HIS A 15 19.24 -6.41 -12.09
C HIS A 15 19.20 -4.96 -11.63
N ASP A 16 18.07 -4.31 -11.88
CA ASP A 16 17.75 -3.01 -11.30
C ASP A 16 17.56 -3.28 -9.79
N GLU A 17 18.68 -3.31 -9.05
CA GLU A 17 18.75 -3.73 -7.64
C GLU A 17 18.07 -2.67 -6.76
N THR A 18 16.73 -2.68 -6.72
CA THR A 18 16.01 -2.00 -5.63
C THR A 18 16.34 -2.75 -4.34
N LYS A 19 16.89 -2.04 -3.35
CA LYS A 19 17.17 -2.61 -2.03
C LYS A 19 15.93 -3.35 -1.51
N PRO A 20 16.04 -4.58 -0.99
CA PRO A 20 14.89 -5.34 -0.54
C PRO A 20 14.19 -4.64 0.64
N VAL A 21 12.88 -4.83 0.74
CA VAL A 21 12.11 -4.50 1.95
C VAL A 21 12.45 -5.52 3.04
N THR A 22 12.81 -5.05 4.23
CA THR A 22 13.35 -5.93 5.28
C THR A 22 12.57 -5.87 6.59
N THR A 23 11.80 -4.81 6.83
CA THR A 23 10.97 -4.65 8.03
C THR A 23 9.70 -5.48 7.90
N PRO A 24 9.50 -6.56 8.68
CA PRO A 24 8.28 -7.35 8.60
C PRO A 24 7.08 -6.54 9.09
N SER A 25 5.93 -6.78 8.47
CA SER A 25 4.64 -6.24 8.92
C SER A 25 4.36 -6.64 10.38
N ILE A 26 3.90 -5.68 11.18
CA ILE A 26 3.31 -5.94 12.50
C ILE A 26 1.86 -6.43 12.41
N HIS A 27 1.26 -6.35 11.23
CA HIS A 27 -0.10 -6.75 10.93
C HIS A 27 -0.15 -8.15 10.31
N GLY A 28 -1.20 -8.91 10.63
CA GLY A 28 -1.53 -10.14 9.92
C GLY A 28 -2.26 -9.85 8.59
N GLU A 29 -3.16 -10.76 8.21
CA GLU A 29 -4.12 -10.48 7.15
C GLU A 29 -5.15 -9.45 7.62
N LEU A 30 -5.43 -8.48 6.75
CA LEU A 30 -6.33 -7.37 7.03
C LEU A 30 -7.42 -7.31 5.97
N PRO A 31 -8.69 -7.10 6.36
CA PRO A 31 -9.77 -7.01 5.40
C PRO A 31 -9.75 -5.65 4.68
N SER A 32 -10.36 -5.59 3.50
CA SER A 32 -10.61 -4.33 2.77
C SER A 32 -11.89 -3.63 3.21
N ALA A 33 -12.75 -4.31 3.95
CA ALA A 33 -13.98 -3.75 4.50
C ALA A 33 -14.29 -4.36 5.87
N MET A 34 -14.93 -3.59 6.75
CA MET A 34 -15.39 -4.09 8.04
C MET A 34 -16.73 -3.46 8.40
N THR A 35 -17.66 -4.29 8.82
CA THR A 35 -18.92 -3.87 9.45
C THR A 35 -18.87 -4.26 10.92
N THR A 36 -19.04 -3.26 11.78
CA THR A 36 -19.23 -3.44 13.22
C THR A 36 -20.62 -2.95 13.61
N LYS A 37 -20.98 -3.01 14.90
CA LYS A 37 -22.24 -2.41 15.38
C LYS A 37 -22.19 -0.88 15.31
N GLU A 38 -20.98 -0.34 15.33
CA GLU A 38 -20.66 1.08 15.41
C GLU A 38 -20.48 1.73 14.03
N GLY A 39 -20.34 0.96 12.95
CA GLY A 39 -20.25 1.50 11.59
C GLY A 39 -19.78 0.49 10.54
N THR A 40 -19.74 0.92 9.29
CA THR A 40 -19.17 0.16 8.17
C THR A 40 -18.14 1.01 7.46
N VAL A 41 -16.99 0.43 7.14
CA VAL A 41 -15.91 1.08 6.40
C VAL A 41 -15.47 0.18 5.27
N GLU A 42 -15.28 0.75 4.09
CA GLU A 42 -14.75 0.06 2.91
C GLU A 42 -13.54 0.83 2.38
N MET A 43 -12.51 0.11 1.95
CA MET A 43 -11.26 0.69 1.46
C MET A 43 -10.73 -0.07 0.26
N LYS A 44 -10.38 0.66 -0.79
CA LYS A 44 -9.77 0.13 -2.01
C LYS A 44 -8.84 1.16 -2.64
N THR A 45 -8.01 0.75 -3.57
CA THR A 45 -7.36 1.68 -4.49
C THR A 45 -8.30 1.95 -5.69
N GLU A 46 -8.14 3.09 -6.36
CA GLU A 46 -8.94 3.45 -7.54
C GLU A 46 -8.84 2.39 -8.64
N LYS A 47 -7.62 1.88 -8.87
CA LYS A 47 -7.33 0.77 -9.77
C LYS A 47 -6.80 -0.42 -8.97
N PRO A 48 -7.11 -1.67 -9.39
CA PRO A 48 -6.52 -2.86 -8.77
C PRO A 48 -5.05 -3.04 -9.16
N SER A 49 -4.61 -2.45 -10.27
CA SER A 49 -3.26 -2.56 -10.79
C SER A 49 -2.75 -1.22 -11.35
N TYR A 50 -1.46 -0.98 -11.17
CA TYR A 50 -0.74 0.24 -11.53
C TYR A 50 0.54 -0.11 -12.28
N SER A 51 0.91 0.66 -13.30
CA SER A 51 2.24 0.50 -13.91
C SER A 51 3.32 0.86 -12.90
N SER A 52 4.45 0.16 -12.93
CA SER A 52 5.70 0.51 -12.24
C SER A 52 6.26 1.91 -12.55
N SER A 53 5.71 2.60 -13.55
CA SER A 53 5.98 4.02 -13.87
C SER A 53 4.98 5.01 -13.26
N GLN A 54 3.93 4.55 -12.57
CA GLN A 54 2.97 5.44 -11.90
C GLN A 54 3.64 6.17 -10.74
N ASP A 55 3.43 7.49 -10.69
CA ASP A 55 3.90 8.36 -9.60
C ASP A 55 2.90 8.44 -8.44
N GLU A 56 1.64 8.06 -8.66
CA GLU A 56 0.55 8.25 -7.71
C GLU A 56 -0.39 7.04 -7.69
N ILE A 57 -0.83 6.69 -6.48
CA ILE A 57 -1.85 5.67 -6.22
C ILE A 57 -2.98 6.34 -5.44
N THR A 58 -4.21 6.24 -5.93
CA THR A 58 -5.36 6.84 -5.24
C THR A 58 -6.02 5.81 -4.33
N LEU A 59 -5.97 6.05 -3.02
CA LEU A 59 -6.76 5.32 -2.03
C LEU A 59 -8.17 5.92 -1.97
N VAL A 60 -9.18 5.06 -1.94
CA VAL A 60 -10.60 5.42 -1.83
C VAL A 60 -11.15 4.75 -0.58
N VAL A 61 -11.67 5.57 0.34
CA VAL A 61 -12.35 5.14 1.56
C VAL A 61 -13.81 5.52 1.46
N HIS A 62 -14.71 4.57 1.63
CA HIS A 62 -16.15 4.80 1.65
C HIS A 62 -16.73 4.45 3.02
N ASN A 63 -17.63 5.29 3.51
CA ASN A 63 -18.39 5.03 4.73
C ASN A 63 -19.86 4.77 4.37
N PRO A 64 -20.26 3.54 4.03
CA PRO A 64 -21.66 3.22 3.83
C PRO A 64 -22.43 3.08 5.16
N GLY A 65 -21.74 3.15 6.30
CA GLY A 65 -22.33 2.98 7.62
C GLY A 65 -23.13 4.20 8.10
N PRO A 66 -23.97 4.04 9.14
CA PRO A 66 -24.83 5.10 9.65
C PRO A 66 -24.12 6.10 10.57
N ALA A 67 -22.89 5.82 11.00
CA ALA A 67 -22.11 6.65 11.91
C ALA A 67 -20.93 7.33 11.21
N SER A 68 -20.45 8.45 11.73
CA SER A 68 -19.22 9.09 11.23
C SER A 68 -17.98 8.36 11.69
N LEU A 69 -16.94 8.34 10.86
CA LEU A 69 -15.63 7.78 11.17
C LEU A 69 -14.63 8.91 11.41
N SER A 70 -13.77 8.79 12.42
CA SER A 70 -12.60 9.66 12.56
C SER A 70 -11.31 8.93 12.18
N PHE A 71 -10.35 9.64 11.57
CA PHE A 71 -9.09 9.06 11.10
C PHE A 71 -8.05 10.15 10.83
N GLY A 72 -6.80 9.75 10.61
CA GLY A 72 -5.70 10.67 10.27
C GLY A 72 -5.25 10.58 8.81
N VAL A 73 -4.33 11.45 8.39
CA VAL A 73 -3.72 11.37 7.06
C VAL A 73 -2.66 10.27 6.93
N ALA A 74 -2.12 9.77 8.06
CA ALA A 74 -1.11 8.71 8.06
C ALA A 74 -1.60 7.41 7.39
N TYR A 75 -0.68 6.71 6.74
CA TYR A 75 -0.87 5.39 6.14
C TYR A 75 0.44 4.61 6.14
N THR A 76 0.34 3.29 5.98
CA THR A 76 1.47 2.40 5.71
C THR A 76 1.27 1.77 4.34
N VAL A 77 2.36 1.55 3.61
CA VAL A 77 2.35 0.67 2.43
C VAL A 77 3.21 -0.53 2.74
N GLU A 78 2.72 -1.71 2.38
CA GLU A 78 3.47 -2.95 2.52
C GLU A 78 3.54 -3.68 1.19
N LYS A 79 4.64 -4.39 0.98
CA LYS A 79 4.87 -5.27 -0.16
C LYS A 79 4.84 -6.72 0.30
N ARG A 80 4.27 -7.60 -0.51
CA ARG A 80 4.35 -9.05 -0.29
C ARG A 80 5.63 -9.61 -0.91
N GLU A 81 6.41 -10.32 -0.10
CA GLU A 81 7.60 -11.06 -0.50
C GLU A 81 7.60 -12.43 0.17
N GLN A 82 7.78 -13.50 -0.60
CA GLN A 82 7.83 -14.87 -0.07
C GLN A 82 6.65 -15.17 0.89
N ASP A 83 5.43 -14.84 0.46
CA ASP A 83 4.18 -14.98 1.22
C ASP A 83 4.09 -14.20 2.53
N LYS A 84 4.99 -13.24 2.77
CA LYS A 84 4.99 -12.37 3.95
C LYS A 84 4.91 -10.90 3.57
N TRP A 85 4.30 -10.11 4.44
CA TRP A 85 4.19 -8.67 4.27
C TRP A 85 5.38 -7.94 4.91
N TYR A 86 5.92 -6.96 4.20
CA TYR A 86 7.02 -6.11 4.66
C TYR A 86 6.70 -4.65 4.42
N GLU A 87 7.05 -3.78 5.36
CA GLU A 87 6.85 -2.35 5.24
C GLU A 87 7.71 -1.76 4.12
N VAL A 88 7.08 -0.91 3.30
CA VAL A 88 7.75 -0.06 2.34
C VAL A 88 8.21 1.20 3.08
N PRO A 89 9.52 1.41 3.26
CA PRO A 89 10.01 2.53 4.04
C PRO A 89 9.76 3.86 3.32
N PHE A 90 9.30 4.86 4.08
CA PHE A 90 9.34 6.26 3.65
C PHE A 90 10.78 6.79 3.62
N LYS A 91 11.01 7.87 2.86
CA LYS A 91 12.25 8.66 2.97
C LYS A 91 12.33 9.31 4.36
N GLU A 92 13.55 9.51 4.86
CA GLU A 92 13.81 10.02 6.22
C GLU A 92 13.13 11.36 6.55
N ASN A 93 12.87 12.19 5.55
CA ASN A 93 12.28 13.51 5.71
C ASN A 93 10.74 13.53 5.56
N ILE A 94 10.10 12.37 5.45
CA ILE A 94 8.64 12.26 5.36
C ILE A 94 8.07 12.06 6.75
N ALA A 95 7.15 12.94 7.11
CA ALA A 95 6.37 12.84 8.33
C ALA A 95 4.91 13.16 8.01
N PHE A 96 3.99 12.51 8.72
CA PHE A 96 2.56 12.79 8.60
C PHE A 96 2.17 13.89 9.58
N ALA A 97 1.41 14.87 9.10
CA ALA A 97 0.76 15.82 9.97
C ALA A 97 -0.29 15.11 10.85
N GLU A 98 -0.38 15.49 12.13
CA GLU A 98 -1.41 15.00 13.04
C GLU A 98 -2.73 15.74 12.80
N ILE A 99 -3.37 15.43 11.67
CA ILE A 99 -4.66 16.00 11.28
C ILE A 99 -5.76 14.98 11.54
N GLY A 100 -6.74 15.35 12.37
CA GLY A 100 -7.97 14.60 12.56
C GLY A 100 -9.00 14.92 11.47
N LEU A 101 -9.40 13.90 10.73
CA LEU A 101 -10.43 13.95 9.68
C LEU A 101 -11.69 13.23 10.16
N VAL A 102 -12.84 13.65 9.60
CA VAL A 102 -14.14 13.01 9.84
C VAL A 102 -14.78 12.64 8.50
N LEU A 103 -15.13 11.37 8.32
CA LEU A 103 -15.85 10.87 7.15
C LEU A 103 -17.31 10.58 7.55
N LYS A 104 -18.25 11.36 7.02
CA LYS A 104 -19.68 11.24 7.38
C LYS A 104 -20.32 10.00 6.72
N PRO A 105 -21.50 9.58 7.20
CA PRO A 105 -22.31 8.55 6.54
C PRO A 105 -22.55 8.85 5.07
N GLY A 106 -22.34 7.86 4.21
CA GLY A 106 -22.49 7.94 2.75
C GLY A 106 -21.34 8.61 2.01
N ASP A 107 -20.42 9.30 2.70
CA ASP A 107 -19.35 10.05 2.07
C ASP A 107 -18.20 9.13 1.60
N THR A 108 -17.39 9.68 0.70
CA THR A 108 -16.15 9.06 0.21
C THR A 108 -14.98 10.01 0.41
N TYR A 109 -13.88 9.49 0.93
CA TYR A 109 -12.60 10.20 1.03
C TYR A 109 -11.59 9.59 0.06
N GLN A 110 -10.86 10.46 -0.64
CA GLN A 110 -9.76 10.05 -1.51
C GLN A 110 -8.44 10.59 -0.98
N GLN A 111 -7.42 9.73 -0.97
CA GLN A 111 -6.06 10.10 -0.60
C GLN A 111 -5.08 9.67 -1.68
N LYS A 112 -4.30 10.63 -2.16
CA LYS A 112 -3.19 10.39 -3.09
C LYS A 112 -1.98 9.91 -2.31
N ILE A 113 -1.42 8.78 -2.72
CA ILE A 113 -0.17 8.22 -2.21
C ILE A 113 0.89 8.52 -3.25
N ASN A 114 1.85 9.36 -2.89
CA ASN A 114 2.92 9.74 -3.79
C ASN A 114 4.06 8.73 -3.70
N VAL A 115 4.28 7.99 -4.79
CA VAL A 115 5.30 6.93 -4.86
C VAL A 115 6.71 7.49 -4.60
N LYS A 116 6.94 8.77 -4.89
CA LYS A 116 8.23 9.45 -4.66
C LYS A 116 8.53 9.69 -3.18
N GLU A 117 7.60 9.47 -2.26
CA GLU A 117 7.84 9.59 -0.81
C GLU A 117 8.52 8.35 -0.21
N PHE A 118 8.52 7.22 -0.93
CA PHE A 118 9.17 6.01 -0.47
C PHE A 118 10.69 6.02 -0.74
N ALA A 119 11.46 5.46 0.19
CA ALA A 119 12.87 5.14 0.01
C ALA A 119 13.08 3.85 -0.81
N TYR A 120 11.97 3.17 -1.13
CA TYR A 120 11.91 1.97 -1.95
C TYR A 120 11.14 2.27 -3.24
N ARG A 121 11.68 1.84 -4.39
CA ARG A 121 10.96 1.92 -5.66
C ARG A 121 9.97 0.75 -5.72
N LEU A 122 8.69 1.06 -5.89
CA LEU A 122 7.64 0.06 -6.03
C LEU A 122 7.83 -0.77 -7.32
N THR A 123 8.51 -1.92 -7.22
CA THR A 123 8.68 -2.86 -8.32
C THR A 123 7.41 -3.67 -8.55
N LYS A 124 7.36 -4.45 -9.64
CA LYS A 124 6.29 -5.43 -9.85
C LYS A 124 6.06 -6.30 -8.61
N GLY A 125 4.79 -6.54 -8.28
CA GLY A 125 4.40 -7.36 -7.12
C GLY A 125 3.06 -6.96 -6.49
N GLU A 126 2.72 -7.64 -5.40
CA GLU A 126 1.53 -7.38 -4.60
C GLU A 126 1.85 -6.40 -3.48
N TYR A 127 0.94 -5.46 -3.26
CA TYR A 127 1.04 -4.42 -2.25
C TYR A 127 -0.28 -4.23 -1.53
N ARG A 128 -0.21 -3.60 -0.37
CA ARG A 128 -1.39 -3.09 0.35
C ARG A 128 -1.13 -1.75 1.00
N VAL A 129 -2.14 -0.89 0.99
CA VAL A 129 -2.19 0.33 1.81
C VAL A 129 -2.96 0.02 3.08
N ILE A 130 -2.38 0.30 4.24
CA ILE A 130 -3.00 0.10 5.54
C ILE A 130 -3.40 1.45 6.14
N LYS A 131 -4.62 1.51 6.69
CA LYS A 131 -5.13 2.71 7.36
C LYS A 131 -5.99 2.34 8.57
N ARG A 132 -5.93 3.22 9.58
CA ARG A 132 -6.70 3.13 10.83
C ARG A 132 -7.84 4.14 10.82
N PHE A 133 -9.00 3.68 11.27
CA PHE A 133 -10.23 4.44 11.45
C PHE A 133 -10.78 4.20 12.85
N TYR A 134 -11.59 5.13 13.32
CA TYR A 134 -12.26 5.02 14.60
C TYR A 134 -13.76 5.26 14.42
N ALA A 135 -14.57 4.29 14.82
CA ALA A 135 -16.03 4.40 14.90
C ALA A 135 -16.43 4.32 16.38
N HIS A 136 -16.88 5.43 16.98
CA HIS A 136 -17.22 5.49 18.41
C HIS A 136 -16.15 4.85 19.33
N GLU A 137 -14.89 5.29 19.20
CA GLU A 137 -13.70 4.79 19.93
C GLU A 137 -13.22 3.38 19.55
N LYS A 138 -13.99 2.63 18.74
CA LYS A 138 -13.53 1.34 18.21
C LYS A 138 -12.56 1.56 17.07
N GLU A 139 -11.31 1.13 17.25
CA GLU A 139 -10.32 1.08 16.17
C GLU A 139 -10.70 0.00 15.13
N ILE A 140 -10.63 0.39 13.87
CA ILE A 140 -10.79 -0.43 12.67
C ILE A 140 -9.56 -0.23 11.81
N THR A 141 -8.84 -1.32 11.52
CA THR A 141 -7.67 -1.30 10.64
C THR A 141 -7.99 -2.09 9.38
N LEU A 142 -7.88 -1.44 8.22
CA LEU A 142 -8.17 -2.04 6.92
C LEU A 142 -6.92 -2.03 6.03
N ALA A 143 -6.96 -2.88 4.99
CA ALA A 143 -5.97 -2.91 3.93
C ALA A 143 -6.61 -2.87 2.53
N ALA A 144 -6.17 -1.94 1.69
CA ALA A 144 -6.52 -1.88 0.27
C ALA A 144 -5.40 -2.51 -0.55
N HIS A 145 -5.71 -3.61 -1.23
CA HIS A 145 -4.76 -4.38 -2.02
C HIS A 145 -4.66 -3.82 -3.44
N PHE A 146 -3.45 -3.83 -4.00
CA PHE A 146 -3.17 -3.48 -5.38
C PHE A 146 -1.92 -4.19 -5.89
N THR A 147 -1.73 -4.21 -7.21
CA THR A 147 -0.52 -4.73 -7.84
C THR A 147 0.23 -3.62 -8.59
N MET A 148 1.54 -3.78 -8.67
CA MET A 148 2.39 -3.05 -9.61
C MET A 148 2.76 -3.97 -10.77
N GLU A 149 2.68 -3.47 -12.01
CA GLU A 149 2.99 -4.22 -13.26
C GLU A 149 4.15 -3.63 -14.06
#